data_AF-A1RT08-F1
#
_entry.id   AF-A1RT08-F1
#
_cell.length_a   1.000
_cell.length_b   1.000
_cell.length_c   1.000
_cell.angle_alpha   90.00
_cell.angle_beta   90.00
_cell.angle_gamma   90.00
#
_symmetry.space_group_name_H-M   'P 1'
#
loop_
_entity.id
_entity.type
_entity.pdbx_description
1 polymer ?
#
loop_
_entity_poly.entity_id
_entity_poly.type
_entity_poly.pdbx_seq_one_letter_code
_entity_poly.pdbx_strand_id
1 'polypeptide(L)'
;MQPLDVSKKLIALGFFLLALSFSIALQQSYVQAHCIEGRCLDPLLVLVALLLLIAGATVLFYSVTLFINVKIEENLKRRQNI
;
A
#
# COMPACT_ATOMS: atom_id res chain seq x y z
N MET A 1 20.04 -11.44 -8.66
CA MET A 1 19.01 -10.36 -8.66
C MET A 1 19.18 -9.59 -7.36
N GLN A 2 19.51 -8.29 -7.38
CA GLN A 2 19.73 -7.53 -6.14
C GLN A 2 18.40 -7.38 -5.37
N PRO A 3 18.35 -7.66 -4.04
CA PRO A 3 17.14 -7.56 -3.23
C PRO A 3 16.52 -6.14 -3.23
N LEU A 4 17.32 -5.13 -3.60
CA LEU A 4 16.91 -3.73 -3.70
C LEU A 4 15.92 -3.47 -4.84
N ASP A 5 16.06 -4.13 -6.00
CA ASP A 5 15.17 -3.92 -7.15
C ASP A 5 13.78 -4.52 -6.91
N VAL A 6 13.72 -5.65 -6.20
CA VAL A 6 12.45 -6.27 -5.79
C VAL A 6 11.71 -5.35 -4.81
N SER A 7 12.41 -4.79 -3.83
CA SER A 7 11.83 -3.87 -2.85
C SER A 7 11.24 -2.62 -3.53
N LYS A 8 11.94 -2.01 -4.50
CA LYS A 8 11.40 -0.87 -5.27
C LYS A 8 10.11 -1.21 -6.02
N LYS A 9 10.06 -2.37 -6.69
CA LYS A 9 8.86 -2.82 -7.42
C LYS A 9 7.69 -3.09 -6.48
N LEU A 10 7.96 -3.70 -5.32
CA LEU A 10 6.94 -3.94 -4.31
C LEU A 10 6.40 -2.64 -3.70
N ILE A 11 7.27 -1.64 -3.46
CA ILE A 11 6.85 -0.31 -3.01
C ILE A 11 5.92 0.34 -4.04
N ALA A 12 6.31 0.34 -5.32
CA ALA A 12 5.49 0.91 -6.38
C ALA A 12 4.13 0.20 -6.50
N LEU A 13 4.12 -1.14 -6.41
CA LEU A 13 2.89 -1.93 -6.40
C LEU A 13 2.00 -1.59 -5.19
N GLY A 14 2.58 -1.48 -4.00
CA GLY A 14 1.86 -1.12 -2.78
C GLY A 14 1.19 0.26 -2.89
N PHE A 15 1.91 1.27 -3.37
CA PHE A 15 1.34 2.59 -3.62
C PHE A 15 0.27 2.59 -4.71
N PHE A 16 0.46 1.79 -5.77
CA PHE A 16 -0.56 1.64 -6.81
C PHE A 16 -1.87 1.06 -6.25
N LEU A 17 -1.80 0.03 -5.40
CA LEU A 17 -2.98 -0.55 -4.75
C LEU A 17 -3.67 0.46 -3.82
N LEU A 18 -2.90 1.24 -3.05
CA LEU A 18 -3.44 2.32 -2.22
C LEU A 18 -4.13 3.39 -3.07
N ALA A 19 -3.55 3.77 -4.21
CA ALA A 19 -4.14 4.75 -5.11
C ALA A 19 -5.48 4.26 -5.67
N LEU A 20 -5.56 3.00 -6.10
CA LEU A 20 -6.83 2.40 -6.55
C LEU A 20 -7.88 2.37 -5.44
N SER A 21 -7.50 1.94 -4.23
CA SER A 21 -8.38 1.99 -3.07
C SER A 21 -8.91 3.40 -2.81
N PHE A 22 -8.04 4.40 -2.89
CA PHE A 22 -8.38 5.80 -2.65
C PHE A 22 -9.31 6.34 -3.73
N SER A 23 -9.06 6.02 -5.01
CA SER A 23 -9.94 6.39 -6.12
C SER A 23 -11.36 5.85 -5.94
N ILE A 24 -11.51 4.59 -5.54
CA ILE A 24 -12.83 4.00 -5.28
C ILE A 24 -13.50 4.71 -4.09
N ALA A 25 -12.77 4.92 -3.00
CA ALA A 25 -13.30 5.63 -1.82
C ALA A 25 -13.77 7.05 -2.14
N LEU A 26 -13.03 7.78 -2.99
CA LEU A 26 -13.42 9.11 -3.47
C LEU A 26 -14.69 9.06 -4.32
N GLN A 27 -14.77 8.12 -5.27
CA GLN A 27 -15.95 7.97 -6.12
C GLN A 27 -17.19 7.65 -5.28
N GLN A 28 -17.09 6.72 -4.32
CA GLN A 28 -18.19 6.35 -3.44
C GLN A 28 -18.59 7.50 -2.50
N SER A 29 -17.63 8.28 -2.00
CA SER A 29 -17.90 9.48 -1.19
C SER A 29 -18.61 10.57 -2.01
N TYR A 30 -18.18 10.77 -3.27
CA TYR A 30 -18.82 11.72 -4.18
C TYR A 30 -20.27 11.34 -4.46
N VAL A 31 -20.52 10.07 -4.77
CA VAL A 31 -21.88 9.54 -5.00
C VAL A 31 -22.75 9.72 -3.76
N GLN A 32 -22.25 9.39 -2.57
CA GLN A 32 -23.00 9.58 -1.32
C GLN A 32 -23.31 11.05 -1.05
N ALA A 33 -22.38 11.96 -1.33
CA ALA A 33 -22.57 13.40 -1.09
C ALA A 33 -23.61 14.04 -2.02
N HIS A 34 -23.81 13.46 -3.21
CA HIS A 34 -24.78 13.95 -4.20
C HIS A 34 -26.07 13.14 -4.23
N CYS A 35 -26.25 12.21 -3.29
CA CYS A 35 -27.47 11.42 -3.25
C CYS A 35 -28.59 12.12 -2.48
N ILE A 36 -29.80 12.02 -3.03
CA ILE A 36 -31.04 12.54 -2.43
C ILE A 36 -31.57 11.57 -1.37
N GLU A 37 -31.23 10.27 -1.49
CA GLU A 37 -31.60 9.22 -0.55
C GLU A 37 -30.54 9.03 0.56
N GLY A 38 -30.93 8.39 1.66
CA GLY A 38 -30.05 8.22 2.83
C GLY A 38 -28.78 7.41 2.57
N ARG A 39 -28.75 6.49 1.59
CA ARG A 39 -27.57 5.66 1.29
C ARG A 39 -27.54 5.20 -0.17
N CYS A 40 -26.50 5.62 -0.89
CA CYS A 40 -26.30 5.29 -2.31
C CYS A 40 -24.92 4.70 -2.60
N LEU A 41 -24.14 4.41 -1.55
CA LEU A 41 -22.88 3.70 -1.69
C LEU A 41 -23.11 2.26 -2.12
N ASP A 42 -22.30 1.79 -3.07
CA ASP A 42 -22.23 0.38 -3.42
C ASP A 42 -21.36 -0.37 -2.39
N PRO A 43 -21.96 -1.24 -1.54
CA PRO A 43 -21.22 -1.93 -0.50
C PRO A 43 -20.14 -2.87 -1.05
N LEU A 44 -20.30 -3.40 -2.28
CA LEU A 44 -19.31 -4.26 -2.90
C LEU A 44 -18.06 -3.46 -3.26
N LEU A 45 -18.23 -2.26 -3.84
CA LEU A 45 -17.10 -1.39 -4.18
C LEU A 45 -16.37 -0.88 -2.94
N VAL A 46 -17.09 -0.59 -1.86
CA VAL A 46 -16.48 -0.23 -0.56
C VAL A 46 -15.67 -1.40 -0.01
N LEU A 47 -16.17 -2.64 -0.11
CA LEU A 47 -15.42 -3.84 0.30
C LEU A 47 -14.16 -4.05 -0.55
N VAL A 48 -14.25 -3.87 -1.87
CA VAL A 48 -13.08 -3.95 -2.77
C VAL A 48 -12.05 -2.90 -2.41
N ALA A 49 -12.46 -1.65 -2.14
CA ALA A 49 -11.56 -0.60 -1.70
C ALA A 49 -10.85 -0.99 -0.40
N LEU A 50 -11.57 -1.53 0.58
CA LEU A 50 -10.99 -1.99 1.84
C LEU A 50 -9.96 -3.09 1.64
N LEU A 51 -10.24 -4.08 0.78
CA LEU A 51 -9.30 -5.16 0.48
C LEU A 51 -8.05 -4.65 -0.23
N LEU A 52 -8.20 -3.72 -1.18
CA LEU A 52 -7.07 -3.06 -1.84
C LEU A 52 -6.23 -2.24 -0.86
N LEU A 53 -6.86 -1.53 0.08
CA LEU A 53 -6.20 -0.78 1.14
C LEU A 53 -5.32 -1.70 1.99
N ILE A 54 -5.90 -2.80 2.47
CA ILE A 54 -5.19 -3.78 3.30
C ILE A 54 -4.03 -4.38 2.51
N ALA A 55 -4.28 -4.84 1.28
CA ALA A 55 -3.23 -5.43 0.44
C ALA A 55 -2.08 -4.45 0.17
N GLY A 56 -2.39 -3.21 -0.21
CA GLY A 56 -1.38 -2.17 -0.43
C GLY A 56 -0.57 -1.84 0.82
N ALA A 57 -1.24 -1.69 1.97
CA ALA A 57 -0.59 -1.43 3.24
C ALA A 57 0.32 -2.59 3.67
N THR A 58 -0.12 -3.84 3.54
CA THR A 58 0.68 -5.02 3.87
C THR A 58 1.93 -5.12 2.98
N VAL A 59 1.79 -4.89 1.67
CA VAL A 59 2.93 -4.90 0.74
C VAL A 59 3.94 -3.80 1.08
N LEU A 60 3.47 -2.59 1.40
CA LEU A 60 4.36 -1.49 1.82
C LEU A 60 5.07 -1.82 3.12
N PHE A 61 4.35 -2.31 4.12
CA PHE A 61 4.93 -2.68 5.41
C PHE A 61 6.04 -3.73 5.23
N TYR A 62 5.75 -4.79 4.49
CA TYR A 62 6.74 -5.82 4.17
C TYR A 62 7.97 -5.25 3.46
N SER A 63 7.76 -4.40 2.46
CA SER A 63 8.85 -3.79 1.68
C SER A 63 9.76 -2.91 2.52
N VAL A 64 9.18 -2.11 3.42
CA VAL A 64 9.91 -1.26 4.35
C VAL A 64 10.72 -2.10 5.34
N THR A 65 10.12 -3.14 5.92
CA THR A 65 10.83 -4.06 6.83
C THR A 65 12.04 -4.69 6.13
N LEU A 66 11.88 -5.14 4.88
CA LEU A 66 12.96 -5.75 4.11
C LEU A 66 14.09 -4.75 3.84
N PHE A 67 13.75 -3.51 3.48
CA PHE A 67 14.73 -2.45 3.26
C PHE A 67 15.52 -2.11 4.53
N ILE A 68 14.82 -1.97 5.67
CA ILE A 68 15.44 -1.67 6.96
C ILE A 68 16.39 -2.80 7.36
N ASN A 69 15.97 -4.06 7.25
CA ASN A 69 16.80 -5.22 7.61
C ASN A 69 18.08 -5.29 6.77
N VAL A 70 17.98 -5.11 5.45
CA VAL A 70 19.15 -5.07 4.57
C VAL A 70 20.10 -3.94 4.98
N LYS A 71 19.57 -2.75 5.29
CA LYS A 71 20.40 -1.62 5.72
C LYS A 71 21.06 -1.84 7.08
N ILE A 72 20.38 -2.47 8.03
CA ILE A 72 20.98 -2.83 9.33
C ILE A 72 22.13 -3.81 9.11
N GLU A 73 21.93 -4.84 8.29
CA GLU A 73 22.96 -5.83 7.99
C GLU A 73 24.20 -5.21 7.32
N GLU A 74 24.01 -4.33 6.34
CA GLU A 74 25.10 -3.59 5.69
C GLU A 74 25.91 -2.74 6.70
N ASN A 75 25.23 -2.09 7.64
CA ASN A 75 25.89 -1.27 8.66
C ASN A 75 26.62 -2.12 9.70
N LEU A 76 26.06 -3.25 10.13
CA LEU A 76 26.70 -4.18 11.07
C LEU A 76 27.98 -4.77 10.46
N LYS A 77 27.92 -5.24 9.21
CA LYS A 77 29.09 -5.75 8.49
C LYS A 77 30.19 -4.70 8.34
N ARG A 78 29.82 -3.44 8.06
CA ARG A 78 30.79 -2.34 7.98
C ARG A 78 31.50 -2.10 9.32
N ARG A 79 30.79 -2.22 10.45
CA ARG A 79 31.38 -2.03 11.78
C ARG A 79 32.24 -3.20 12.27
N GLN A 80 32.01 -4.41 11.77
CA GLN A 80 32.84 -5.59 12.13
C GLN A 80 34.14 -5.69 11.34
N ASN A 81 34.21 -5.06 10.16
CA ASN A 81 35.41 -5.00 9.33
C ASN A 81 36.31 -3.78 9.60
N ILE A 82 36.02 -3.04 10.69
CA ILE A 82 36.83 -1.95 11.24
C ILE A 82 37.27 -2.38 12.63
#